data_AF-A0A1M5RF70-F1
#
_entry.id   AF-A0A1M5RF70-F1
#
_cell.length_a   1.000
_cell.length_b   1.000
_cell.length_c   1.000
_cell.angle_alpha   90.00
_cell.angle_beta   90.00
_cell.angle_gamma   90.00
#
_symmetry.space_group_name_H-M   'P 1'
#
loop_
_entity.id
_entity.type
_entity.pdbx_description
1 polymer ?
#
loop_
_entity_poly.entity_id
_entity_poly.type
_entity_poly.pdbx_seq_one_letter_code
_entity_poly.pdbx_strand_id
1 'polypeptide(L)'
;MTTQGLDLGHTSIHSPTDISGIKACLEAIDQSSVLVNKINFNERVEAIDFIEYHVLGQIESMLQKTSPTGQLTSLKDHAESVKARLEKVNATLFESLRENIRNKKYTGDDLRNLLHEYVGADLNPSGQREVIGYDNLDIFLNGLSSFLPVPEAIRSLEPEMVYYQKTPGRIILELVEKAQFTPGDVFFDLGSGLGQVAILVNLLSGFRTKGIEFEPAFCQYASACATQLNLSDVSFINADAREANYSDGTLFFMYTPFEGKMLQTVLEILKNESRSRKIRIFTYGPCMAKVAEQRWLDFLGTDINDVNALGVFGSR
;
A
#
# COMPACT_ATOMS: atom_id res chain seq x y z
N MET A 1 -16.06 5.29 2.62
CA MET A 1 -17.23 6.12 3.00
C MET A 1 -18.00 6.39 1.73
N THR A 2 -19.27 6.01 1.63
CA THR A 2 -20.11 6.34 0.47
C THR A 2 -20.57 7.79 0.60
N THR A 3 -19.75 8.71 0.11
CA THR A 3 -20.22 10.07 -0.16
C THR A 3 -21.34 9.97 -1.18
N GLN A 4 -22.53 10.46 -0.84
CA GLN A 4 -23.71 10.48 -1.74
C GLN A 4 -23.54 11.43 -2.94
N GLY A 5 -22.32 11.90 -3.17
CA GLY A 5 -21.96 12.81 -4.26
C GLY A 5 -20.45 12.94 -4.42
N LEU A 6 -20.07 13.44 -5.59
CA LEU A 6 -18.71 13.74 -6.03
C LEU A 6 -18.54 15.26 -6.08
N ASP A 7 -17.49 15.79 -5.46
CA ASP A 7 -17.16 17.22 -5.53
C ASP A 7 -16.02 17.45 -6.53
N LEU A 8 -16.29 18.26 -7.56
CA LEU A 8 -15.31 18.66 -8.56
C LEU A 8 -14.85 20.12 -8.37
N GLY A 9 -14.92 20.62 -7.14
CA GLY A 9 -14.46 21.94 -6.69
C GLY A 9 -15.46 23.07 -6.94
N HIS A 10 -16.01 23.16 -8.16
CA HIS A 10 -17.06 24.13 -8.51
C HIS A 10 -18.42 23.48 -8.80
N THR A 11 -18.48 22.14 -8.77
CA THR A 11 -19.68 21.39 -9.14
C THR A 11 -19.78 20.17 -8.24
N SER A 12 -20.83 20.12 -7.42
CA SER A 12 -21.18 18.93 -6.65
C SER A 12 -22.16 18.09 -7.46
N ILE A 13 -21.81 16.84 -7.70
CA ILE A 13 -22.60 15.86 -8.44
C ILE A 13 -23.21 14.89 -7.43
N HIS A 14 -24.52 14.67 -7.46
CA HIS A 14 -25.18 13.69 -6.59
C HIS A 14 -25.33 12.34 -7.29
N SER A 15 -25.41 11.24 -6.52
CA SER A 15 -25.68 9.92 -7.09
C SER A 15 -26.96 9.93 -7.94
N PRO A 16 -26.88 9.55 -9.23
CA PRO A 16 -28.04 9.65 -10.11
C PRO A 16 -29.06 8.53 -9.83
N THR A 17 -30.35 8.85 -9.92
CA THR A 17 -31.44 7.88 -9.69
C THR A 17 -32.19 7.50 -10.96
N ASP A 18 -32.11 8.33 -12.00
CA ASP A 18 -32.76 8.13 -13.30
C ASP A 18 -31.81 8.33 -14.49
N ILE A 19 -32.29 8.05 -15.70
CA ILE A 19 -31.52 8.15 -16.95
C ILE A 19 -31.00 9.58 -17.22
N SER A 20 -31.81 10.59 -16.92
CA SER A 20 -31.44 11.99 -17.15
C SER A 20 -30.32 12.42 -16.21
N GLY A 21 -30.40 12.00 -14.95
CA GLY A 21 -29.36 12.21 -13.94
C GLY A 21 -28.05 11.53 -14.33
N ILE A 22 -28.11 10.27 -14.78
CA ILE A 22 -26.93 9.54 -15.26
C ILE A 22 -26.24 10.31 -16.39
N LYS A 23 -27.03 10.75 -17.39
CA LYS A 23 -26.50 11.52 -18.52
C LYS A 23 -25.85 12.82 -18.08
N ALA A 24 -26.50 13.60 -17.22
CA ALA A 24 -25.96 14.86 -16.71
C ALA A 24 -24.67 14.67 -15.90
N CYS A 25 -24.61 13.62 -15.08
CA CYS A 25 -23.40 13.27 -14.32
C CYS A 25 -22.24 12.94 -15.24
N LEU A 26 -22.47 12.07 -16.24
CA LEU A 26 -21.45 11.70 -17.20
C LEU A 26 -20.97 12.90 -18.01
N GLU A 27 -21.86 13.76 -18.50
CA GLU A 27 -21.47 14.98 -19.22
C GLU A 27 -20.61 15.92 -18.36
N ALA A 28 -20.97 16.11 -17.08
CA ALA A 28 -20.21 16.94 -16.15
C ALA A 28 -18.80 16.39 -15.87
N ILE A 29 -18.68 15.07 -15.65
CA ILE A 29 -17.40 14.40 -15.44
C ILE A 29 -16.55 14.44 -16.71
N ASP A 30 -17.15 14.15 -17.87
CA ASP A 30 -16.48 14.04 -19.16
C ASP A 30 -15.87 15.38 -19.61
N GLN A 31 -16.53 16.49 -19.28
CA GLN A 31 -16.09 17.85 -19.60
C GLN A 31 -15.17 18.48 -18.54
N SER A 32 -14.95 17.83 -17.40
CA SER A 32 -14.15 18.40 -16.32
C SER A 32 -12.66 18.45 -16.66
N SER A 33 -12.13 19.67 -16.82
CA SER A 33 -10.69 19.89 -17.00
C SER A 33 -9.86 19.60 -15.74
N VAL A 34 -10.50 19.63 -14.56
CA VAL A 34 -9.89 19.26 -13.27
C VAL A 34 -9.44 17.80 -13.30
N LEU A 35 -10.29 16.92 -13.83
CA LEU A 35 -10.05 15.47 -13.86
C LEU A 35 -9.05 15.01 -14.92
N VAL A 36 -8.51 15.90 -15.76
CA VAL A 36 -7.42 15.55 -16.70
C VAL A 36 -6.08 16.13 -16.27
N ASN A 37 -6.07 17.06 -15.32
CA ASN A 37 -4.84 17.58 -14.75
C ASN A 37 -4.23 16.56 -13.78
N LYS A 38 -2.99 16.12 -14.05
CA LYS A 38 -2.29 15.07 -13.31
C LYS A 38 -2.29 15.28 -11.79
N ILE A 39 -2.20 16.53 -11.34
CA ILE A 39 -2.12 16.90 -9.92
C ILE A 39 -3.36 16.48 -9.11
N ASN A 40 -4.54 16.50 -9.73
CA ASN A 40 -5.82 16.23 -9.09
C ASN A 40 -6.08 14.71 -9.01
N PHE A 41 -5.13 13.96 -8.45
CA PHE A 41 -5.19 12.51 -8.39
C PHE A 41 -6.34 12.02 -7.51
N ASN A 42 -6.51 12.61 -6.33
CA ASN A 42 -7.61 12.28 -5.43
C ASN A 42 -8.98 12.46 -6.10
N GLU A 43 -9.23 13.61 -6.70
CA GLU A 43 -10.50 13.92 -7.37
C GLU A 43 -10.75 12.96 -8.54
N ARG A 44 -9.69 12.55 -9.26
CA ARG A 44 -9.81 11.53 -10.31
C ARG A 44 -10.16 10.15 -9.76
N VAL A 45 -9.55 9.73 -8.66
CA VAL A 45 -9.87 8.45 -8.02
C VAL A 45 -11.32 8.44 -7.55
N GLU A 46 -11.75 9.50 -6.87
CA GLU A 46 -13.15 9.65 -6.42
C GLU A 46 -14.12 9.65 -7.60
N ALA A 47 -13.78 10.31 -8.72
CA ALA A 47 -14.60 10.29 -9.92
C ALA A 47 -14.70 8.90 -10.55
N ILE A 48 -13.59 8.15 -10.61
CA ILE A 48 -13.57 6.76 -11.13
C ILE A 48 -14.45 5.86 -10.26
N ASP A 49 -14.31 5.94 -8.93
CA ASP A 49 -15.13 5.17 -7.99
C ASP A 49 -16.61 5.57 -8.09
N PHE A 50 -16.90 6.87 -8.25
CA PHE A 50 -18.26 7.34 -8.46
C PHE A 50 -18.88 6.77 -9.73
N ILE A 51 -18.15 6.74 -10.86
CA ILE A 51 -18.63 6.12 -12.09
C ILE A 51 -18.91 4.62 -11.85
N GLU A 52 -18.00 3.91 -11.19
CA GLU A 52 -18.14 2.47 -10.95
C GLU A 52 -19.38 2.15 -10.09
N TYR A 53 -19.46 2.76 -8.91
CA TYR A 53 -20.44 2.37 -7.90
C TYR A 53 -21.79 3.07 -8.05
N HIS A 54 -21.81 4.33 -8.48
CA HIS A 54 -23.03 5.13 -8.55
C HIS A 54 -23.62 5.25 -9.95
N VAL A 55 -22.79 5.23 -10.99
CA VAL A 55 -23.29 5.31 -12.37
C VAL A 55 -23.50 3.92 -12.95
N LEU A 56 -22.44 3.13 -13.10
CA LEU A 56 -22.50 1.78 -13.68
C LEU A 56 -23.38 0.85 -12.82
N GLY A 57 -23.19 0.85 -11.51
CA GLY A 57 -24.05 0.09 -10.59
C GLY A 57 -25.55 0.43 -10.73
N GLN A 58 -25.89 1.71 -10.94
CA GLN A 58 -27.28 2.12 -11.15
C GLN A 58 -27.81 1.69 -12.53
N ILE A 59 -27.02 1.83 -13.59
CA ILE A 59 -27.39 1.36 -14.93
C ILE A 59 -27.66 -0.16 -14.90
N GLU A 60 -26.81 -0.93 -14.23
CA GLU A 60 -26.98 -2.38 -14.08
C GLU A 60 -28.25 -2.73 -13.30
N SER A 61 -28.55 -2.00 -12.22
CA SER A 61 -29.81 -2.16 -11.49
C SER A 61 -31.04 -1.91 -12.37
N MET A 62 -30.98 -0.90 -13.25
CA MET A 62 -32.07 -0.59 -14.19
C MET A 62 -32.22 -1.67 -15.27
N LEU A 63 -31.11 -2.17 -15.82
CA LEU A 63 -31.09 -3.24 -16.83
C LEU A 63 -31.63 -4.56 -16.28
N GLN A 64 -31.53 -4.82 -14.97
CA GLN A 64 -32.14 -6.00 -14.34
C GLN A 64 -33.66 -5.87 -14.17
N LYS A 65 -34.18 -4.65 -13.99
CA LYS A 65 -35.61 -4.38 -13.73
C LYS A 65 -36.43 -4.16 -14.99
N THR A 66 -35.79 -3.87 -16.11
CA THR A 66 -36.46 -3.52 -17.37
C THR A 66 -35.79 -4.26 -18.53
N SER A 67 -36.50 -4.50 -19.63
CA SER A 67 -35.87 -5.06 -20.83
C SER A 67 -34.75 -4.11 -21.31
N PRO A 68 -33.59 -4.62 -21.75
CA PRO A 68 -32.48 -3.79 -22.20
C PRO A 68 -32.95 -2.79 -23.26
N THR A 69 -32.91 -1.50 -22.94
CA THR A 69 -33.18 -0.44 -23.89
C THR A 69 -31.87 0.01 -24.53
N GLY A 70 -31.88 0.33 -25.83
CA GLY A 70 -30.67 0.83 -26.51
C GLY A 70 -30.08 2.08 -25.85
N GLN A 71 -30.89 2.86 -25.14
CA GLN A 71 -30.45 4.02 -24.38
C GLN A 71 -29.61 3.64 -23.15
N LEU A 72 -30.01 2.64 -22.36
CA LEU A 72 -29.24 2.20 -21.19
C LEU A 72 -27.91 1.57 -21.60
N THR A 73 -27.89 0.79 -22.69
CA THR A 73 -26.65 0.24 -23.25
C THR A 73 -25.70 1.36 -23.69
N SER A 74 -26.20 2.36 -24.43
CA SER A 74 -25.38 3.49 -24.85
C SER A 74 -24.83 4.31 -23.69
N LEU A 75 -25.57 4.44 -22.58
CA LEU A 75 -25.09 5.11 -21.37
C LEU A 75 -24.03 4.28 -20.64
N LYS A 76 -24.16 2.95 -20.62
CA LYS A 76 -23.14 2.05 -20.08
C LYS A 76 -21.83 2.21 -20.85
N ASP A 77 -21.89 2.14 -22.18
CA ASP A 77 -20.72 2.29 -23.04
C ASP A 77 -20.05 3.67 -22.86
N HIS A 78 -20.84 4.74 -22.70
CA HIS A 78 -20.31 6.08 -22.41
C HIS A 78 -19.62 6.14 -21.05
N ALA A 79 -20.25 5.60 -20.00
CA ALA A 79 -19.67 5.54 -18.65
C ALA A 79 -18.33 4.78 -18.62
N GLU A 80 -18.28 3.59 -19.25
CA GLU A 80 -17.05 2.79 -19.38
C GLU A 80 -15.96 3.56 -20.15
N SER A 81 -16.33 4.28 -21.20
CA SER A 81 -15.40 5.11 -21.98
C SER A 81 -14.82 6.28 -21.16
N VAL A 82 -15.66 6.99 -20.40
CA VAL A 82 -15.22 8.08 -19.52
C VAL A 82 -14.29 7.55 -18.44
N LYS A 83 -14.66 6.45 -17.78
CA LYS A 83 -13.84 5.79 -16.76
C LYS A 83 -12.46 5.40 -17.32
N ALA A 84 -12.43 4.68 -18.45
CA ALA A 84 -11.18 4.25 -19.08
C ALA A 84 -10.27 5.43 -19.47
N ARG A 85 -10.85 6.57 -19.86
CA ARG A 85 -10.09 7.78 -20.16
C ARG A 85 -9.42 8.37 -18.91
N LEU A 86 -10.12 8.42 -17.77
CA LEU A 86 -9.56 8.88 -16.49
C LEU A 86 -8.48 7.92 -15.96
N GLU A 87 -8.72 6.61 -16.05
CA GLU A 87 -7.72 5.58 -15.71
C GLU A 87 -6.45 5.72 -16.57
N LYS A 88 -6.59 6.07 -17.85
CA LYS A 88 -5.44 6.33 -18.72
C LYS A 88 -4.61 7.54 -18.28
N VAL A 89 -5.23 8.57 -17.70
CA VAL A 89 -4.50 9.71 -17.10
C VAL A 89 -3.65 9.22 -15.93
N ASN A 90 -4.22 8.40 -15.03
CA ASN A 90 -3.49 7.80 -13.92
C ASN A 90 -2.36 6.88 -14.41
N ALA A 91 -2.61 6.02 -15.40
CA ALA A 91 -1.58 5.16 -15.97
C ALA A 91 -0.40 5.97 -16.54
N THR A 92 -0.68 7.08 -17.23
CA THR A 92 0.35 7.98 -17.77
C THR A 92 1.12 8.70 -16.67
N LEU A 93 0.44 9.10 -15.58
CA LEU A 93 1.09 9.67 -14.39
C LEU A 93 2.06 8.66 -13.77
N PHE A 94 1.60 7.45 -13.45
CA PHE A 94 2.43 6.45 -12.81
C PHE A 94 3.60 6.01 -13.69
N GLU A 95 3.43 5.92 -15.02
CA GLU A 95 4.55 5.63 -15.90
C GLU A 95 5.65 6.70 -15.80
N SER A 96 5.27 7.99 -15.81
CA SER A 96 6.22 9.09 -15.64
C SER A 96 6.91 9.08 -14.27
N LEU A 97 6.18 8.78 -13.20
CA LEU A 97 6.77 8.67 -11.85
C LEU A 97 7.76 7.51 -11.79
N ARG A 98 7.42 6.35 -12.36
CA ARG A 98 8.29 5.17 -12.40
C ARG A 98 9.53 5.41 -13.25
N GLU A 99 9.44 6.12 -14.36
CA GLU A 99 10.60 6.56 -15.13
C GLU A 99 11.55 7.44 -14.30
N ASN A 100 11.01 8.37 -13.51
CA ASN A 100 11.82 9.21 -12.66
C ASN A 100 12.50 8.42 -11.53
N ILE A 101 11.79 7.45 -10.93
CA ILE A 101 12.37 6.50 -9.95
C ILE A 101 13.50 5.68 -10.59
N ARG A 102 13.26 5.06 -11.75
CA ARG A 102 14.26 4.25 -12.48
C ARG A 102 15.55 5.03 -12.77
N ASN A 103 15.39 6.31 -13.11
CA ASN A 103 16.47 7.24 -13.40
C ASN A 103 17.08 7.91 -12.16
N LYS A 104 16.70 7.48 -10.95
CA LYS A 104 17.17 8.00 -9.66
C LYS A 104 17.01 9.52 -9.52
N LYS A 105 15.94 10.08 -10.09
CA LYS A 105 15.62 11.51 -10.02
C LYS A 105 14.93 11.93 -8.73
N TYR A 106 14.46 10.97 -7.94
CA TYR A 106 13.84 11.23 -6.65
C TYR A 106 14.69 10.71 -5.51
N THR A 107 14.89 11.57 -4.52
CA THR A 107 15.29 11.22 -3.16
C THR A 107 14.07 10.80 -2.33
N GLY A 108 14.30 10.34 -1.11
CA GLY A 108 13.22 10.05 -0.17
C GLY A 108 12.35 11.28 0.14
N ASP A 109 12.96 12.47 0.23
CA ASP A 109 12.22 13.71 0.48
C ASP A 109 11.42 14.17 -0.74
N ASP A 110 11.94 13.96 -1.95
CA ASP A 110 11.17 14.21 -3.18
C ASP A 110 9.92 13.33 -3.23
N LEU A 111 10.04 12.05 -2.83
CA LEU A 111 8.88 11.15 -2.77
C LEU A 111 7.87 11.57 -1.71
N ARG A 112 8.30 12.02 -0.52
CA ARG A 112 7.38 12.57 0.49
C ARG A 112 6.64 13.79 -0.06
N ASN A 113 7.35 14.70 -0.72
CA ASN A 113 6.74 15.88 -1.34
C ASN A 113 5.72 15.49 -2.42
N LEU A 114 6.01 14.49 -3.25
CA LEU A 114 5.06 13.98 -4.24
C LEU A 114 3.80 13.39 -3.58
N LEU A 115 3.95 12.63 -2.49
CA LEU A 115 2.78 12.11 -1.77
C LEU A 115 1.91 13.24 -1.22
N HIS A 116 2.52 14.28 -0.65
CA HIS A 116 1.80 15.47 -0.22
C HIS A 116 1.12 16.20 -1.39
N GLU A 117 1.78 16.27 -2.54
CA GLU A 117 1.32 16.98 -3.73
C GLU A 117 0.11 16.30 -4.37
N TYR A 118 0.12 14.96 -4.49
CA TYR A 118 -0.93 14.20 -5.18
C TYR A 118 -2.04 13.66 -4.27
N VAL A 119 -1.74 13.40 -2.99
CA VAL A 119 -2.67 12.77 -2.04
C VAL A 119 -3.09 13.73 -0.92
N GLY A 120 -2.33 14.80 -0.67
CA GLY A 120 -2.68 15.84 0.30
C GLY A 120 -1.95 15.74 1.65
N ALA A 121 -2.29 16.65 2.56
CA ALA A 121 -1.54 16.93 3.78
C ALA A 121 -1.85 16.01 4.98
N ASP A 122 -2.97 15.29 4.98
CA ASP A 122 -3.37 14.37 6.07
C ASP A 122 -2.61 13.02 6.02
N LEU A 123 -1.32 13.06 5.73
CA LEU A 123 -0.41 11.94 5.95
C LEU A 123 -0.04 11.76 7.44
N ASN A 124 -0.63 12.56 8.33
CA ASN A 124 -0.35 12.55 9.76
C ASN A 124 -0.64 11.15 10.37
N PRO A 125 0.37 10.44 10.90
CA PRO A 125 0.19 9.15 11.56
C PRO A 125 -0.65 9.21 12.85
N SER A 126 -0.96 10.42 13.32
CA SER A 126 -1.56 10.71 14.63
C SER A 126 -2.93 11.44 14.55
N GLY A 127 -3.44 11.68 13.33
CA GLY A 127 -4.81 12.17 13.11
C GLY A 127 -5.86 11.11 13.47
N GLN A 128 -7.09 11.55 13.77
CA GLN A 128 -8.18 10.72 14.30
C GLN A 128 -8.23 9.32 13.66
N ARG A 129 -8.01 8.29 14.50
CA ARG A 129 -7.97 6.86 14.17
C ARG A 129 -9.34 6.31 13.79
N GLU A 130 -10.04 6.95 12.85
CA GLU A 130 -11.23 6.37 12.24
C GLU A 130 -10.77 5.30 11.27
N VAL A 131 -10.89 4.04 11.71
CA VAL A 131 -10.76 2.78 10.95
C VAL A 131 -9.67 2.83 9.88
N ILE A 132 -8.48 2.31 10.19
CA ILE A 132 -7.38 2.08 9.24
C ILE A 132 -7.92 1.25 8.06
N GLY A 133 -8.36 1.97 7.04
CA GLY A 133 -8.90 1.44 5.80
C GLY A 133 -7.96 1.76 4.66
N TYR A 134 -8.16 1.04 3.57
CA TYR A 134 -7.51 1.30 2.30
C TYR A 134 -8.03 2.61 1.72
N ASP A 135 -7.16 3.59 1.51
CA ASP A 135 -7.51 4.95 1.05
C ASP A 135 -6.76 5.37 -0.23
N ASN A 136 -6.89 6.64 -0.62
CA ASN A 136 -6.23 7.18 -1.80
C ASN A 136 -4.68 7.12 -1.71
N LEU A 137 -4.10 7.16 -0.51
CA LEU A 137 -2.66 6.94 -0.33
C LEU A 137 -2.30 5.51 -0.74
N ASP A 138 -3.06 4.52 -0.28
CA ASP A 138 -2.84 3.12 -0.66
C ASP A 138 -3.01 2.91 -2.17
N ILE A 139 -4.02 3.54 -2.79
CA ILE A 139 -4.23 3.50 -4.25
C ILE A 139 -3.02 4.11 -4.97
N PHE A 140 -2.52 5.27 -4.51
CA PHE A 140 -1.38 5.94 -5.11
C PHE A 140 -0.11 5.09 -5.03
N LEU A 141 0.22 4.57 -3.84
CA LEU A 141 1.38 3.72 -3.63
C LEU A 141 1.30 2.45 -4.47
N ASN A 142 0.10 1.93 -4.68
CA ASN A 142 -0.11 0.75 -5.52
C ASN A 142 0.11 1.06 -6.99
N GLY A 143 -0.30 2.25 -7.47
CA GLY A 143 0.02 2.71 -8.81
C GLY A 143 1.53 2.78 -9.08
N LEU A 144 2.35 3.13 -8.08
CA LEU A 144 3.81 3.14 -8.18
C LEU A 144 4.42 1.73 -8.30
N SER A 145 3.86 0.73 -7.62
CA SER A 145 4.44 -0.60 -7.51
C SER A 145 3.76 -1.70 -8.33
N SER A 146 2.65 -1.42 -9.01
CA SER A 146 1.88 -2.44 -9.76
C SER A 146 2.37 -2.53 -11.21
N PHE A 147 3.23 -3.50 -11.47
CA PHE A 147 3.83 -3.76 -12.79
C PHE A 147 3.24 -4.97 -13.49
N LEU A 148 2.81 -5.93 -12.69
CA LEU A 148 2.44 -7.27 -13.13
C LEU A 148 1.12 -7.65 -12.44
N PRO A 149 0.36 -8.58 -13.04
CA PRO A 149 -0.76 -9.21 -12.36
C PRO A 149 -0.28 -9.82 -11.05
N VAL A 150 -1.03 -9.60 -9.97
CA VAL A 150 -0.73 -10.21 -8.68
C VAL A 150 -0.88 -11.74 -8.82
N PRO A 151 0.17 -12.52 -8.54
CA PRO A 151 0.09 -13.97 -8.67
C PRO A 151 -0.76 -14.58 -7.54
N GLU A 152 -1.26 -15.78 -7.77
CA GLU A 152 -1.84 -16.60 -6.71
C GLU A 152 -0.72 -17.32 -5.93
N ALA A 153 -0.97 -17.57 -4.65
CA ALA A 153 -0.07 -18.40 -3.85
C ALA A 153 -0.11 -19.85 -4.34
N ILE A 154 1.05 -20.48 -4.44
CA ILE A 154 1.19 -21.88 -4.87
C ILE A 154 1.57 -22.82 -3.73
N ARG A 155 1.94 -22.29 -2.56
CA ARG A 155 2.18 -23.04 -1.33
C ARG A 155 1.00 -22.93 -0.38
N SER A 156 0.69 -24.03 0.29
CA SER A 156 -0.21 -24.03 1.43
C SER A 156 0.47 -23.40 2.64
N LEU A 157 -0.28 -22.62 3.41
CA LEU A 157 0.17 -22.08 4.68
C LEU A 157 0.37 -23.20 5.71
N GLU A 158 1.44 -23.11 6.49
CA GLU A 158 1.58 -23.92 7.71
C GLU A 158 0.62 -23.40 8.80
N PRO A 159 0.23 -24.22 9.80
CA PRO A 159 -0.78 -23.84 10.79
C PRO A 159 -0.54 -22.55 11.58
N GLU A 160 0.71 -22.09 11.70
CA GLU A 160 1.09 -20.88 12.42
C GLU A 160 1.42 -19.70 11.49
N MET A 161 1.26 -19.86 10.17
CA MET A 161 1.42 -18.78 9.20
C MET A 161 0.12 -18.00 9.03
N VAL A 162 0.25 -16.70 8.85
CA VAL A 162 -0.88 -15.81 8.56
C VAL A 162 -0.92 -15.54 7.05
N TYR A 163 -2.13 -15.53 6.49
CA TYR A 163 -2.30 -15.24 5.07
C TYR A 163 -1.85 -13.82 4.73
N TYR A 164 -1.42 -13.62 3.49
CA TYR A 164 -0.94 -12.32 3.03
C TYR A 164 -1.99 -11.22 3.19
N GLN A 165 -1.59 -10.16 3.90
CA GLN A 165 -2.30 -8.89 3.99
C GLN A 165 -1.35 -7.76 3.65
N LYS A 166 -1.89 -6.75 2.97
CA LYS A 166 -1.12 -5.59 2.56
C LYS A 166 -0.92 -4.64 3.74
N THR A 167 0.31 -4.20 3.99
CA THR A 167 0.57 -3.19 5.03
C THR A 167 0.03 -1.84 4.54
N PRO A 168 -0.84 -1.15 5.31
CA PRO A 168 -1.32 0.18 4.93
C PRO A 168 -0.17 1.17 4.75
N GLY A 169 -0.22 1.98 3.70
CA GLY A 169 0.84 2.92 3.33
C GLY A 169 1.25 3.86 4.47
N ARG A 170 0.27 4.34 5.24
CA ARG A 170 0.50 5.20 6.41
C ARG A 170 1.40 4.57 7.48
N ILE A 171 1.30 3.24 7.67
CA ILE A 171 2.13 2.50 8.62
C ILE A 171 3.57 2.41 8.11
N ILE A 172 3.76 2.32 6.78
CA ILE A 172 5.08 2.33 6.16
C ILE A 172 5.73 3.72 6.29
N LEU A 173 4.95 4.80 6.11
CA LEU A 173 5.44 6.17 6.34
C LEU A 173 5.87 6.37 7.80
N GLU A 174 5.01 6.00 8.75
CA GLU A 174 5.30 6.06 10.19
C GLU A 174 6.55 5.21 10.54
N LEU A 175 6.69 4.03 9.94
CA LEU A 175 7.85 3.17 10.13
C LEU A 175 9.13 3.86 9.69
N VAL A 176 9.15 4.48 8.51
CA VAL A 176 10.36 5.15 8.00
C VAL A 176 10.73 6.34 8.88
N GLU A 177 9.75 7.09 9.38
CA GLU A 177 9.97 8.21 10.31
C GLU A 177 10.56 7.73 11.64
N LYS A 178 9.97 6.69 12.25
CA LYS A 178 10.43 6.16 13.54
C LYS A 178 11.71 5.34 13.43
N ALA A 179 12.05 4.83 12.25
CA ALA A 179 13.24 4.01 12.04
C ALA A 179 14.54 4.76 12.33
N GLN A 180 14.57 6.08 12.13
CA GLN A 180 15.75 6.92 12.38
C GLN A 180 17.04 6.29 11.83
N PHE A 181 17.01 5.94 10.54
CA PHE A 181 18.10 5.23 9.88
C PHE A 181 19.45 5.94 10.03
N THR A 182 20.50 5.15 10.20
CA THR A 182 21.88 5.58 10.35
C THR A 182 22.79 4.86 9.34
N PRO A 183 23.93 5.45 8.94
CA PRO A 183 24.84 4.81 8.00
C PRO A 183 25.24 3.40 8.43
N GLY A 184 25.02 2.42 7.55
CA GLY A 184 25.29 1.01 7.81
C GLY A 184 24.05 0.17 8.10
N ASP A 185 22.90 0.81 8.35
CA ASP A 185 21.65 0.10 8.58
C ASP A 185 21.20 -0.74 7.38
N VAL A 186 20.62 -1.90 7.69
CA VAL A 186 19.97 -2.80 6.72
C VAL A 186 18.62 -3.20 7.28
N PHE A 187 17.58 -2.90 6.51
CA PHE A 187 16.20 -3.17 6.89
C PHE A 187 15.73 -4.52 6.33
N PHE A 188 15.05 -5.30 7.17
CA PHE A 188 14.46 -6.58 6.82
C PHE A 188 12.94 -6.53 7.00
N ASP A 189 12.22 -6.98 5.98
CA ASP A 189 10.77 -7.18 5.98
C ASP A 189 10.47 -8.68 6.05
N LEU A 190 9.86 -9.15 7.15
CA LEU A 190 9.67 -10.58 7.42
C LEU A 190 8.24 -10.97 7.06
N GLY A 191 8.08 -11.85 6.07
CA GLY A 191 6.80 -12.07 5.40
C GLY A 191 6.51 -10.93 4.42
N SER A 192 7.47 -10.62 3.56
CA SER A 192 7.44 -9.41 2.73
C SER A 192 6.33 -9.39 1.65
N GLY A 193 5.68 -10.53 1.41
CA GLY A 193 4.59 -10.70 0.46
C GLY A 193 4.99 -10.22 -0.93
N LEU A 194 4.19 -9.30 -1.47
CA LEU A 194 4.44 -8.69 -2.79
C LEU A 194 5.54 -7.60 -2.80
N GLY A 195 6.22 -7.39 -1.66
CA GLY A 195 7.42 -6.57 -1.54
C GLY A 195 7.21 -5.07 -1.32
N GLN A 196 5.96 -4.63 -1.10
CA GLN A 196 5.63 -3.21 -0.97
C GLN A 196 6.42 -2.52 0.14
N VAL A 197 6.54 -3.12 1.34
CA VAL A 197 7.21 -2.48 2.47
C VAL A 197 8.70 -2.32 2.17
N ALA A 198 9.40 -3.39 1.79
CA ALA A 198 10.81 -3.31 1.44
C ALA A 198 11.11 -2.31 0.30
N ILE A 199 10.27 -2.25 -0.74
CA ILE A 199 10.42 -1.29 -1.85
C ILE A 199 10.21 0.15 -1.36
N LEU A 200 9.09 0.42 -0.66
CA LEU A 200 8.77 1.77 -0.22
C LEU A 200 9.75 2.29 0.85
N VAL A 201 10.19 1.43 1.77
CA VAL A 201 11.21 1.80 2.76
C VAL A 201 12.51 2.19 2.06
N ASN A 202 12.94 1.44 1.03
CA ASN A 202 14.14 1.80 0.27
C ASN A 202 13.96 3.14 -0.46
N LEU A 203 12.83 3.32 -1.15
CA LEU A 203 12.53 4.55 -1.87
C LEU A 203 12.50 5.78 -0.93
N LEU A 204 11.90 5.66 0.25
CA LEU A 204 11.72 6.77 1.20
C LEU A 204 12.94 7.06 2.07
N SER A 205 13.84 6.09 2.26
CA SER A 205 14.99 6.22 3.16
C SER A 205 16.34 6.21 2.43
N GLY A 206 16.42 5.61 1.24
CA GLY A 206 17.66 5.35 0.52
C GLY A 206 18.49 4.19 1.08
N PHE A 207 18.03 3.49 2.13
CA PHE A 207 18.77 2.40 2.76
C PHE A 207 18.52 1.05 2.10
N ARG A 208 19.47 0.13 2.27
CA ARG A 208 19.35 -1.24 1.77
C ARG A 208 18.20 -1.96 2.48
N THR A 209 17.36 -2.63 1.69
CA THR A 209 16.22 -3.40 2.20
C THR A 209 16.26 -4.84 1.69
N LYS A 210 15.79 -5.76 2.52
CA LYS A 210 15.64 -7.17 2.18
C LYS A 210 14.27 -7.67 2.60
N GLY A 211 13.58 -8.39 1.73
CA GLY A 211 12.35 -9.12 2.08
C GLY A 211 12.63 -10.61 2.23
N ILE A 212 12.14 -11.21 3.32
CA ILE A 212 12.07 -12.67 3.47
C ILE A 212 10.64 -13.09 3.17
N GLU A 213 10.46 -13.96 2.18
CA GLU A 213 9.14 -14.41 1.75
C GLU A 213 9.09 -15.92 1.54
N PHE A 214 8.09 -16.57 2.13
CA PHE A 214 7.91 -18.02 2.05
C PHE A 214 7.30 -18.46 0.71
N GLU A 215 6.34 -17.70 0.19
CA GLU A 215 5.63 -17.97 -1.06
C GLU A 215 6.51 -17.59 -2.28
N PRO A 216 7.02 -18.57 -3.05
CA PRO A 216 7.91 -18.31 -4.18
C PRO A 216 7.30 -17.40 -5.25
N ALA A 217 6.00 -17.50 -5.53
CA ALA A 217 5.33 -16.65 -6.51
C ALA A 217 5.35 -15.17 -6.07
N PHE A 218 5.14 -14.91 -4.77
CA PHE A 218 5.19 -13.57 -4.20
C PHE A 218 6.62 -13.03 -4.18
N CYS A 219 7.59 -13.84 -3.77
CA CYS A 219 9.00 -13.47 -3.79
C CYS A 219 9.49 -13.11 -5.21
N GLN A 220 9.09 -13.90 -6.22
CA GLN A 220 9.44 -13.64 -7.61
C GLN A 220 8.80 -12.35 -8.12
N TYR A 221 7.52 -12.12 -7.79
CA TYR A 221 6.82 -10.88 -8.11
C TYR A 221 7.52 -9.67 -7.51
N ALA A 222 7.83 -9.71 -6.22
CA ALA A 222 8.52 -8.64 -5.50
C ALA A 222 9.89 -8.32 -6.12
N SER A 223 10.67 -9.36 -6.46
CA SER A 223 11.95 -9.24 -7.15
C SER A 223 11.82 -8.58 -8.52
N ALA A 224 10.80 -8.95 -9.30
CA ALA A 224 10.52 -8.35 -10.59
C ALA A 224 10.14 -6.87 -10.45
N CYS A 225 9.35 -6.51 -9.45
CA CYS A 225 8.98 -5.10 -9.17
C CYS A 225 10.21 -4.25 -8.84
N ALA A 226 11.08 -4.72 -7.93
CA ALA A 226 12.33 -4.01 -7.60
C ALA A 226 13.25 -3.86 -8.83
N THR A 227 13.35 -4.91 -9.66
CA THR A 227 14.12 -4.87 -10.91
C THR A 227 13.56 -3.83 -11.89
N GLN A 228 12.23 -3.80 -12.07
CA GLN A 228 11.57 -2.83 -12.96
C GLN A 228 11.68 -1.39 -12.48
N LEU A 229 11.89 -1.16 -11.19
CA LEU A 229 12.18 0.15 -10.61
C LEU A 229 13.68 0.50 -10.59
N ASN A 230 14.56 -0.39 -11.06
CA ASN A 230 16.02 -0.22 -11.02
C ASN A 230 16.56 -0.04 -9.59
N LEU A 231 16.00 -0.78 -8.63
CA LEU A 231 16.37 -0.71 -7.21
C LEU A 231 17.38 -1.80 -6.87
N SER A 232 18.67 -1.50 -7.09
CA SER A 232 19.78 -2.42 -6.81
C SER A 232 20.00 -2.74 -5.33
N ASP A 233 19.51 -1.87 -4.44
CA ASP A 233 19.66 -1.99 -2.98
C ASP A 233 18.47 -2.67 -2.31
N VAL A 234 17.54 -3.22 -3.11
CA VAL A 234 16.37 -3.98 -2.66
C VAL A 234 16.52 -5.42 -3.14
N SER A 235 16.40 -6.38 -2.23
CA SER A 235 16.46 -7.80 -2.59
C SER A 235 15.39 -8.61 -1.87
N PHE A 236 14.95 -9.71 -2.48
CA PHE A 236 13.98 -10.62 -1.89
C PHE A 236 14.56 -12.04 -1.87
N ILE A 237 14.35 -12.73 -0.76
CA ILE A 237 14.90 -14.05 -0.49
C ILE A 237 13.72 -14.98 -0.27
N ASN A 238 13.55 -15.96 -1.17
CA ASN A 238 12.56 -17.00 -0.96
C ASN A 238 13.08 -18.00 0.07
N ALA A 239 12.65 -17.85 1.31
CA ALA A 239 13.09 -18.67 2.42
C ALA A 239 12.02 -18.73 3.51
N ASP A 240 12.09 -19.78 4.31
CA ASP A 240 11.42 -19.80 5.60
C ASP A 240 12.11 -18.80 6.54
N ALA A 241 11.34 -17.96 7.22
CA ALA A 241 11.87 -16.98 8.17
C ALA A 241 12.65 -17.64 9.33
N ARG A 242 12.38 -18.91 9.65
CA ARG A 242 13.10 -19.72 10.65
C ARG A 242 14.50 -20.14 10.17
N GLU A 243 14.78 -20.08 8.88
CA GLU A 243 16.02 -20.58 8.26
C GLU A 243 16.83 -19.48 7.56
N ALA A 244 16.26 -18.28 7.42
CA ALA A 244 16.91 -17.16 6.76
C ALA A 244 18.13 -16.63 7.53
N ASN A 245 19.07 -16.04 6.79
CA ASN A 245 20.26 -15.40 7.34
C ASN A 245 20.00 -13.90 7.60
N TYR A 246 20.06 -13.51 8.87
CA TYR A 246 19.83 -12.13 9.32
C TYR A 246 21.09 -11.38 9.75
N SER A 247 22.28 -11.95 9.50
CA SER A 247 23.56 -11.49 10.07
C SER A 247 23.95 -10.03 9.76
N ASP A 248 23.40 -9.41 8.72
CA ASP A 248 23.64 -7.99 8.41
C ASP A 248 22.46 -7.07 8.75
N GLY A 249 21.32 -7.61 9.20
CA GLY A 249 20.13 -6.86 9.56
C GLY A 249 20.27 -6.08 10.85
N THR A 250 19.78 -4.84 10.86
CA THR A 250 19.76 -3.95 12.03
C THR A 250 18.35 -3.44 12.36
N LEU A 251 17.46 -3.37 11.37
CA LEU A 251 16.03 -3.06 11.56
C LEU A 251 15.18 -4.16 10.96
N PHE A 252 14.16 -4.60 11.68
CA PHE A 252 13.29 -5.71 11.26
C PHE A 252 11.83 -5.31 11.39
N PHE A 253 11.01 -5.60 10.37
CA PHE A 253 9.57 -5.36 10.39
C PHE A 253 8.78 -6.66 10.28
N MET A 254 7.67 -6.74 11.02
CA MET A 254 6.72 -7.84 10.97
C MET A 254 5.29 -7.30 11.02
N TYR A 255 4.52 -7.48 9.94
CA TYR A 255 3.06 -7.36 10.01
C TYR A 255 2.44 -8.74 10.29
N THR A 256 2.58 -9.21 11.55
CA THR A 256 2.05 -10.51 12.02
C THR A 256 2.13 -11.63 10.97
N PRO A 257 3.32 -11.93 10.40
CA PRO A 257 3.47 -12.92 9.32
C PRO A 257 3.21 -14.36 9.82
N PHE A 258 3.41 -14.58 11.12
CA PHE A 258 3.24 -15.86 11.79
C PHE A 258 3.05 -15.67 13.30
N GLU A 259 2.55 -16.70 13.96
CA GLU A 259 2.28 -16.74 15.39
C GLU A 259 2.92 -17.97 16.08
N GLY A 260 2.59 -18.20 17.35
CA GLY A 260 2.97 -19.43 18.06
C GLY A 260 4.48 -19.72 18.11
N LYS A 261 4.83 -20.97 17.85
CA LYS A 261 6.22 -21.46 17.93
C LYS A 261 7.08 -20.89 16.80
N MET A 262 6.53 -20.67 15.62
CA MET A 262 7.21 -20.05 14.50
C MET A 262 7.68 -18.63 14.87
N LEU A 263 6.80 -17.79 15.41
CA LEU A 263 7.18 -16.46 15.90
C LEU A 263 8.26 -16.55 16.98
N GLN A 264 8.09 -17.43 17.97
CA GLN A 264 9.08 -17.58 19.04
C GLN A 264 10.45 -18.05 18.53
N THR A 265 10.48 -18.86 17.48
CA THR A 265 11.73 -19.35 16.84
C THR A 265 12.46 -18.18 16.18
N VAL A 266 11.74 -17.38 15.40
CA VAL A 266 12.31 -16.19 14.74
C VAL A 266 12.79 -15.17 15.78
N LEU A 267 12.03 -14.94 16.85
CA LEU A 267 12.46 -14.05 17.94
C LEU A 267 13.74 -14.53 18.64
N GLU A 268 13.94 -15.84 18.82
CA GLU A 268 15.19 -16.37 19.39
C GLU A 268 16.37 -16.21 18.41
N ILE A 269 16.14 -16.31 17.09
CA ILE A 269 17.16 -15.99 16.08
C ILE A 269 17.57 -14.52 16.19
N LEU A 270 16.60 -13.59 16.18
CA LEU A 270 16.87 -12.15 16.28
C LEU A 270 17.53 -11.77 17.62
N LYS A 271 17.17 -12.46 18.71
CA LYS A 271 17.83 -12.29 20.02
C LYS A 271 19.29 -12.73 19.99
N ASN A 272 19.64 -13.77 19.24
CA ASN A 272 21.03 -14.19 19.09
C ASN A 272 21.81 -13.16 18.26
N GLU A 273 21.20 -12.61 17.20
CA GLU A 273 21.79 -11.52 16.42
C GLU A 273 22.02 -10.26 17.28
N SER A 274 21.09 -9.94 18.18
CA SER A 274 21.19 -8.76 19.04
C SER A 274 22.33 -8.80 20.07
N ARG A 275 22.93 -9.97 20.30
CA ARG A 275 24.15 -10.09 21.13
C ARG A 275 25.39 -9.49 20.47
N SER A 276 25.40 -9.46 19.14
CA SER A 276 26.57 -8.97 18.38
C SER A 276 26.43 -7.50 17.95
N ARG A 277 25.19 -7.00 17.86
CA ARG A 277 24.88 -5.62 17.45
C ARG A 277 23.53 -5.17 17.99
N LYS A 278 23.32 -3.87 18.11
CA LYS A 278 22.00 -3.32 18.41
C LYS A 278 21.07 -3.54 17.22
N ILE A 279 19.85 -4.00 17.51
CA ILE A 279 18.80 -4.13 16.51
C ILE A 279 17.51 -3.47 16.99
N ARG A 280 16.66 -3.09 16.03
CA ARG A 280 15.30 -2.59 16.28
C ARG A 280 14.28 -3.46 15.58
N ILE A 281 13.16 -3.69 16.25
CA ILE A 281 12.04 -4.47 15.71
C ILE A 281 10.81 -3.56 15.66
N PHE A 282 10.15 -3.56 14.51
CA PHE A 282 8.92 -2.86 14.23
C PHE A 282 7.82 -3.90 14.00
N THR A 283 6.67 -3.72 14.64
CA THR A 283 5.55 -4.66 14.50
C THR A 283 4.26 -3.93 14.22
N TYR A 284 3.43 -4.51 13.37
CA TYR A 284 2.05 -4.11 13.19
C TYR A 284 1.14 -5.32 13.37
N GLY A 285 -0.01 -5.14 14.03
CA GLY A 285 -0.96 -6.22 14.30
C GLY A 285 -0.66 -7.09 15.54
N PRO A 286 -1.37 -8.24 15.67
CA PRO A 286 -1.40 -9.05 16.89
C PRO A 286 -0.06 -9.58 17.40
N CYS A 287 0.97 -9.74 16.55
CA CYS A 287 2.27 -10.23 17.00
C CYS A 287 2.96 -9.31 18.01
N MET A 288 2.58 -8.02 18.06
CA MET A 288 3.15 -7.02 18.97
C MET A 288 3.14 -7.48 20.43
N ALA A 289 2.05 -8.08 20.90
CA ALA A 289 1.93 -8.54 22.28
C ALA A 289 3.01 -9.60 22.63
N LYS A 290 3.34 -10.48 21.69
CA LYS A 290 4.37 -11.51 21.88
C LYS A 290 5.79 -10.97 21.76
N VAL A 291 6.00 -9.95 20.95
CA VAL A 291 7.27 -9.22 20.90
C VAL A 291 7.50 -8.42 22.20
N ALA A 292 6.45 -7.83 22.76
CA ALA A 292 6.47 -7.12 24.02
C ALA A 292 6.81 -8.00 25.24
N GLU A 293 6.47 -9.29 25.21
CA GLU A 293 6.83 -10.25 26.26
C GLU A 293 8.34 -10.55 26.32
N GLN A 294 9.11 -10.17 25.29
CA GLN A 294 10.53 -10.50 25.19
C GLN A 294 11.41 -9.62 26.09
N ARG A 295 11.97 -10.22 27.14
CA ARG A 295 12.80 -9.51 28.15
C ARG A 295 14.10 -8.88 27.63
N TRP A 296 14.50 -9.17 26.40
CA TRP A 296 15.71 -8.62 25.77
C TRP A 296 15.40 -7.39 24.91
N LEU A 297 14.12 -6.99 24.82
CA LEU A 297 13.66 -5.82 24.11
C LEU A 297 13.11 -4.78 25.09
N ASP A 298 13.31 -3.51 24.76
CA ASP A 298 12.62 -2.38 25.38
C ASP A 298 11.61 -1.81 24.39
N PHE A 299 10.37 -1.60 24.86
CA PHE A 299 9.34 -0.94 24.07
C PHE A 299 9.59 0.56 24.04
N LEU A 300 9.58 1.13 22.83
CA LEU A 300 9.84 2.54 22.54
C LEU A 300 8.61 3.23 21.93
N GLY A 301 7.45 2.56 21.90
CA GLY A 301 6.19 3.10 21.41
C GLY A 301 5.36 3.81 22.49
N THR A 302 4.17 4.27 22.10
CA THR A 302 3.27 5.03 22.99
C THR A 302 2.29 4.17 23.77
N ASP A 303 1.71 3.15 23.13
CA ASP A 303 0.80 2.19 23.75
C ASP A 303 1.03 0.79 23.18
N ILE A 304 1.22 -0.17 24.08
CA ILE A 304 1.57 -1.56 23.77
C ILE A 304 0.33 -2.42 23.48
N ASN A 305 -0.86 -1.94 23.88
CA ASN A 305 -2.12 -2.66 23.69
C ASN A 305 -2.83 -2.26 22.38
N ASP A 306 -2.31 -1.24 21.71
CA ASP A 306 -2.89 -0.74 20.47
C ASP A 306 -2.32 -1.49 19.27
N VAL A 307 -2.99 -2.58 18.90
CA VAL A 307 -2.63 -3.41 17.73
C VAL A 307 -2.72 -2.67 16.39
N ASN A 308 -3.37 -1.51 16.38
CA ASN A 308 -3.51 -0.63 15.21
C ASN A 308 -2.42 0.45 15.17
N ALA A 309 -1.51 0.50 16.14
CA ALA A 309 -0.34 1.36 16.12
C ALA A 309 0.90 0.58 15.70
N LEU A 310 1.91 1.30 15.19
CA LEU A 310 3.22 0.72 14.96
C LEU A 310 3.95 0.50 16.29
N GLY A 311 4.19 -0.76 16.65
CA GLY A 311 5.04 -1.14 17.77
C GLY A 311 6.52 -0.95 17.43
N VAL A 312 7.28 -0.34 18.34
CA VAL A 312 8.72 -0.10 18.15
C VAL A 312 9.48 -0.66 19.34
N PHE A 313 10.47 -1.49 19.07
CA PHE A 313 11.28 -2.17 20.08
C PHE A 313 12.76 -2.02 19.78
N GLY A 314 13.59 -1.85 20.81
CA GLY A 314 15.05 -1.84 20.70
C GLY A 314 15.68 -2.93 21.56
N SER A 315 16.74 -3.57 21.08
CA SER A 315 17.48 -4.56 21.87
C SER A 315 18.27 -3.93 23.01
N ARG A 316 18.24 -4.58 24.19
CA ARG A 316 19.00 -4.21 25.39
C ARG A 316 20.50 -4.33 25.26
#